data_AF-X5H357-F1
#
_entry.id   AF-X5H357-F1
#
_cell.length_a   1.000
_cell.length_b   1.000
_cell.length_c   1.000
_cell.angle_alpha   90.00
_cell.angle_beta   90.00
_cell.angle_gamma   90.00
#
_symmetry.space_group_name_H-M   'P 1'
#
loop_
_entity.id
_entity.type
_entity.pdbx_description
1 polymer ?
#
loop_
_entity_poly.entity_id
_entity_poly.type
_entity_poly.pdbx_seq_one_letter_code
_entity_poly.pdbx_strand_id
1 'polypeptide(L)' 'MAVLLLGVIFFSEKHSKILAANSLATHAMILACLYPNLTVDSNSIDIALVYSLTAFIGLVAVTSFVLYGGVGKR' A
#
# COMPACT_ATOMS: atom_id res chain seq x y z
N MET A 1 8.84 -3.23 -7.85
CA MET A 1 8.03 -2.00 -8.02
C MET A 1 7.36 -1.90 -9.38
N ALA A 2 8.11 -1.78 -10.49
CA ALA A 2 7.52 -1.58 -11.83
C ALA A 2 6.51 -2.67 -12.25
N VAL A 3 6.79 -3.94 -11.94
CA VAL A 3 5.86 -5.07 -12.20
C VAL A 3 4.56 -4.95 -11.39
N LEU A 4 4.63 -4.44 -10.16
CA LEU A 4 3.45 -4.25 -9.30
C LEU A 4 2.60 -3.07 -9.80
N LEU A 5 3.23 -1.98 -10.26
CA LEU A 5 2.55 -0.86 -10.92
C LEU A 5 1.82 -1.32 -12.18
N LEU A 6 2.48 -2.11 -13.02
CA LEU A 6 1.86 -2.77 -14.16
C LEU A 6 0.69 -3.66 -13.73
N GLY A 7 0.85 -4.46 -12.67
CA GLY A 7 -0.21 -5.29 -12.12
C GLY A 7 -1.44 -4.50 -11.67
N VAL A 8 -1.26 -3.36 -11.00
CA VAL A 8 -2.37 -2.49 -10.58
C VAL A 8 -3.16 -1.94 -11.78
N ILE A 9 -2.47 -1.59 -12.87
CA ILE A 9 -3.09 -1.02 -14.07
C ILE A 9 -3.78 -2.11 -14.91
N PHE A 10 -3.10 -3.24 -15.13
CA PHE A 10 -3.50 -4.26 -16.11
C PHE A 10 -4.36 -5.40 -15.56
N PHE A 11 -4.37 -5.68 -14.25
CA PHE A 11 -5.25 -6.75 -13.75
C PHE A 11 -6.72 -6.40 -14.01
N SER A 12 -7.54 -7.39 -14.38
CA SER A 12 -8.99 -7.16 -14.52
C SER A 12 -9.71 -7.36 -13.18
N GLU A 13 -9.25 -8.34 -12.41
CA GLU A 13 -9.80 -8.71 -11.10
C GLU A 13 -9.54 -7.66 -10.01
N LYS A 14 -10.60 -7.26 -9.30
CA LYS A 14 -10.53 -6.26 -8.22
C LYS A 14 -9.62 -6.71 -7.08
N HIS A 15 -9.69 -7.99 -6.70
CA HIS A 15 -8.83 -8.58 -5.67
C HIS A 15 -7.35 -8.50 -6.06
N SER A 16 -7.02 -8.86 -7.30
CA SER A 16 -5.64 -8.85 -7.79
C SER A 16 -5.06 -7.43 -7.87
N LYS A 17 -5.87 -6.42 -8.24
CA LYS A 17 -5.46 -5.01 -8.19
C LYS A 17 -5.14 -4.55 -6.77
N ILE A 18 -6.02 -4.85 -5.82
CA ILE A 18 -5.85 -4.45 -4.42
C ILE A 18 -4.63 -5.13 -3.80
N LEU A 19 -4.42 -6.41 -4.10
CA LEU A 19 -3.24 -7.15 -3.65
C LEU A 19 -1.93 -6.57 -4.23
N ALA A 20 -1.93 -6.21 -5.52
CA ALA A 20 -0.80 -5.56 -6.16
C ALA A 20 -0.50 -4.18 -5.56
N ALA A 21 -1.54 -3.39 -5.25
CA ALA A 21 -1.41 -2.08 -4.62
C ALA A 21 -0.85 -2.17 -3.19
N ASN A 22 -1.32 -3.14 -2.40
CA ASN A 22 -0.78 -3.39 -1.06
C ASN A 22 0.70 -3.79 -1.12
N SER A 23 1.05 -4.73 -1.99
CA SER A 23 2.43 -5.16 -2.18
C SER A 23 3.34 -4.02 -2.65
N LEU A 24 2.82 -3.10 -3.48
CA LEU A 24 3.55 -1.91 -3.89
C LEU A 24 3.80 -0.96 -2.71
N ALA A 25 2.79 -0.71 -1.89
CA ALA A 25 2.90 0.18 -0.73
C ALA A 25 3.89 -0.34 0.32
N THR A 26 3.91 -1.66 0.58
CA THR A 26 4.86 -2.27 1.53
C THR A 26 6.30 -2.19 1.02
N HIS A 27 6.54 -2.45 -0.27
CA HIS A 27 7.87 -2.26 -0.84
C HIS A 27 8.33 -0.79 -0.78
N ALA A 28 7.40 0.18 -0.87
CA ALA A 28 7.73 1.60 -0.84
C ALA A 28 8.17 2.00 0.58
N MET A 29 7.49 1.45 1.59
CA MET A 29 7.90 1.54 2.99
C MET A 29 9.27 0.95 3.25
N ILE A 30 9.55 -0.25 2.72
CA ILE A 30 10.86 -0.90 2.92
C ILE A 30 11.96 -0.01 2.33
N LEU A 31 11.74 0.58 1.16
CA LEU A 31 12.67 1.56 0.58
C LEU A 31 12.79 2.82 1.45
N ALA A 32 11.69 3.34 2.00
CA ALA A 32 11.72 4.49 2.91
C ALA A 32 12.49 4.19 4.21
N CYS A 33 12.40 2.97 4.74
CA CYS A 33 13.20 2.52 5.88
C CYS A 33 14.66 2.23 5.52
N LEU A 34 14.96 1.88 4.27
CA LEU A 34 16.32 1.66 3.79
C LEU A 34 17.05 2.98 3.47
N TYR A 35 16.30 4.02 3.09
CA TYR A 35 16.81 5.36 2.78
C TYR A 35 17.70 6.00 3.88
N PRO A 36 17.33 5.96 5.18
CA PRO A 36 18.18 6.47 6.26
C PRO A 36 19.43 5.62 6.54
N ASN A 37 19.56 4.41 5.95
CA ASN A 37 20.85 3.70 5.97
C ASN A 37 21.82 4.22 4.90
N LEU A 38 21.30 4.90 3.88
CA LEU A 38 22.07 5.48 2.78
C LEU A 38 22.32 6.99 2.96
N THR A 39 21.59 7.62 3.87
CA THR A 39 21.62 9.07 4.14
C THR A 39 21.70 9.31 5.64
N VAL A 40 22.33 10.41 6.08
CA VAL A 40 22.53 10.71 7.52
C VAL A 40 21.23 11.12 8.23
N ASP A 41 20.12 11.19 7.50
CA ASP A 41 18.88 11.81 7.96
C ASP A 41 17.97 10.83 8.72
N SER A 42 18.04 10.89 10.05
CA SER A 42 17.33 10.02 11.00
C SER A 42 15.81 10.15 10.95
N ASN A 43 15.26 11.24 10.42
CA ASN A 43 13.81 11.50 10.45
C ASN A 43 13.00 10.66 9.45
N SER A 44 13.69 9.91 8.58
CA SER A 44 13.05 9.09 7.54
C SER A 44 12.27 7.89 8.10
N ILE A 45 12.58 7.43 9.32
CA ILE A 45 11.90 6.28 9.93
C ILE A 45 10.51 6.67 10.45
N ASP A 46 10.40 7.84 11.08
CA ASP A 46 9.12 8.34 11.59
C ASP A 46 8.12 8.57 10.46
N ILE A 47 8.58 9.13 9.34
CA ILE A 47 7.70 9.35 8.18
C ILE A 47 7.30 8.03 7.50
N ALA A 48 8.19 7.03 7.49
CA ALA A 48 7.87 5.70 6.99
C ALA A 48 6.79 5.00 7.83
N LEU A 49 6.83 5.17 9.16
CA LEU A 49 5.80 4.67 10.07
C LEU A 49 4.44 5.32 9.82
N VAL A 50 4.39 6.65 9.67
CA VAL A 50 3.14 7.37 9.34
C VAL A 50 2.57 6.91 8.00
N TYR A 51 3.43 6.73 7.00
CA TYR A 51 3.03 6.22 5.70
C TYR A 51 2.49 4.78 5.79
N SER A 52 3.04 3.96 6.70
CA SER A 52 2.58 2.59 6.98
C SER A 52 1.18 2.54 7.50
N LEU A 53 0.92 3.34 8.53
CA LEU A 53 -0.41 3.43 9.11
C LEU A 53 -1.43 3.91 8.07
N THR A 54 -1.06 4.93 7.29
CA THR A 54 -1.93 5.51 6.26
C THR A 54 -2.25 4.51 5.15
N ALA A 55 -1.24 3.77 4.66
CA ALA A 55 -1.43 2.74 3.65
C ALA A 55 -2.33 1.59 4.15
N PHE A 56 -2.17 1.18 5.41
CA PHE A 56 -3.00 0.16 6.02
C PHE A 56 -4.47 0.61 6.15
N ILE A 57 -4.71 1.81 6.68
CA ILE A 57 -6.06 2.38 6.80
C ILE A 57 -6.71 2.50 5.42
N GLY A 58 -5.97 3.01 4.43
CA GLY A 58 -6.45 3.11 3.05
C GLY A 58 -6.81 1.76 2.45
N LEU A 59 -6.00 0.72 2.69
CA LEU A 59 -6.29 -0.64 2.23
C LEU A 59 -7.57 -1.20 2.86
N VAL A 60 -7.74 -1.04 4.17
CA VAL A 60 -8.94 -1.49 4.87
C VAL A 60 -10.17 -0.75 4.34
N ALA A 61 -10.09 0.58 4.19
CA ALA A 61 -11.20 1.37 3.63
C ALA A 61 -11.57 0.93 2.22
N VAL A 62 -10.58 0.73 1.34
CA VAL A 62 -10.80 0.29 -0.05
C VAL A 62 -11.37 -1.12 -0.10
N THR A 63 -10.85 -2.06 0.69
CA THR A 63 -11.39 -3.43 0.73
C THR A 63 -12.82 -3.45 1.29
N SER A 64 -13.07 -2.75 2.39
CA SER A 64 -14.41 -2.60 2.97
C SER A 64 -15.41 -1.97 2.00
N PHE A 65 -15.01 -0.98 1.21
CA PHE A 65 -15.92 -0.30 0.27
C PHE A 65 -16.09 -1.04 -1.06
N VAL A 66 -14.99 -1.49 -1.68
CA VAL A 66 -14.97 -2.04 -3.03
C VAL A 66 -15.32 -3.52 -3.07
N LEU A 67 -14.89 -4.30 -2.06
CA LEU A 67 -15.14 -5.74 -1.98
C LEU A 67 -16.37 -6.04 -1.12
N TYR A 68 -16.50 -5.37 0.02
CA TYR A 68 -17.53 -5.67 1.03
C TYR A 68 -18.62 -4.60 1.16
N GLY A 69 -18.62 -3.54 0.34
CA GLY A 69 -19.58 -2.43 0.45
C GLY A 69 -21.04 -2.81 0.21
N GLY A 70 -21.30 -4.03 -0.23
CA GLY A 70 -22.65 -4.63 -0.31
C GLY A 70 -23.10 -5.40 0.93
N VAL A 71 -22.21 -5.70 1.88
CA VAL A 71 -22.52 -6.54 3.06
C VAL A 71 -23.33 -5.80 4.13
N GLY A 72 -23.44 -4.46 4.02
CA GLY A 72 -24.36 -3.64 4.81
C GLY A 72 -25.78 -3.51 4.24
N LYS A 73 -26.11 -4.21 3.14
CA LYS A 73 -27.49 -4.35 2.64
C LYS A 73 -28.07 -5.69 3.09
N ARG A 74 -28.36 -5.81 4.39
CA ARG A 74 -29.34 -6.74 4.94
C ARG A 74 -30.08 -6.05 6.07
#